data_AF-A0A0F9H8X8-F1
#
_entry.id   AF-A0A0F9H8X8-F1
#
_cell.length_a   1.000
_cell.length_b   1.000
_cell.length_c   1.000
_cell.angle_alpha   90.00
_cell.angle_beta   90.00
_cell.angle_gamma   90.00
#
_symmetry.space_group_name_H-M   'P 1'
#
loop_
_entity.id
_entity.type
_entity.pdbx_description
1 polymer ?
#
loop_
_entity_poly.entity_id
_entity_poly.type
_entity_poly.pdbx_seq_one_letter_code
_entity_poly.pdbx_strand_id
1 'polypeptide(L)' 'MAMEMLQVKIPKETNRRLPIVAARHGLTVPEMIRVILNLITSGRIELTITQEAKNERPSRTNRNRPG' A
#
# COMPACT_ATOMS: atom_id res chain seq x y z
N MET A 1 26.92 -8.47 -4.76
CA MET A 1 25.78 -8.14 -3.88
C MET A 1 24.51 -8.27 -4.71
N ALA A 2 23.51 -9.01 -4.25
CA ALA A 2 22.25 -9.17 -4.98
C ALA A 2 21.35 -7.94 -4.77
N MET A 3 20.69 -7.48 -5.82
CA MET A 3 19.76 -6.35 -5.75
C MET A 3 18.41 -6.87 -5.24
N GLU A 4 17.98 -6.42 -4.07
CA GLU A 4 16.65 -6.75 -3.55
C GLU A 4 15.57 -5.95 -4.29
N MET A 5 14.48 -6.62 -4.68
CA MET A 5 13.39 -6.02 -5.45
C MET A 5 12.11 -5.96 -4.61
N LEU A 6 11.71 -4.76 -4.22
CA LEU A 6 10.47 -4.54 -3.48
C LEU A 6 9.27 -4.43 -4.45
N GLN A 7 8.30 -5.32 -4.31
CA GLN A 7 7.03 -5.23 -5.02
C GLN A 7 5.98 -4.51 -4.16
N VAL A 8 5.48 -3.37 -4.63
CA VAL A 8 4.44 -2.58 -3.95
C VAL A 8 3.15 -2.65 -4.75
N LYS A 9 2.07 -3.11 -4.11
CA LYS A 9 0.74 -3.13 -4.73
C LYS A 9 0.05 -1.79 -4.52
N ILE A 10 -0.17 -1.07 -5.61
CA ILE A 10 -0.83 0.24 -5.60
C ILE A 10 -2.28 0.08 -6.05
N PRO A 11 -3.28 0.60 -5.30
CA PRO A 11 -4.67 0.59 -5.74
C PRO A 11 -4.83 1.23 -7.13
N LYS A 12 -5.71 0.68 -7.97
CA LYS A 12 -5.88 1.12 -9.37
C LYS A 12 -6.16 2.62 -9.50
N GLU A 13 -6.95 3.17 -8.58
CA GLU A 13 -7.28 4.59 -8.54
C GLU A 13 -6.05 5.47 -8.30
N THR A 14 -5.22 5.09 -7.33
CA THR A 14 -3.97 5.78 -7.00
C THR A 14 -2.93 5.63 -8.11
N ASN A 15 -2.87 4.47 -8.77
CA ASN A 15 -1.89 4.16 -9.81
C ASN A 15 -1.97 5.10 -11.02
N ARG A 16 -3.15 5.67 -11.31
CA ARG A 16 -3.30 6.68 -12.38
C ARG A 16 -2.74 8.05 -11.99
N ARG A 17 -2.82 8.40 -10.71
CA ARG A 17 -2.43 9.72 -10.20
C ARG A 17 -0.95 9.77 -9.82
N LEU A 18 -0.39 8.65 -9.38
CA LEU A 18 0.97 8.58 -8.85
C LEU A 18 2.05 9.02 -9.86
N PRO A 19 2.01 8.62 -11.15
CA PRO A 19 2.98 9.08 -12.14
C PRO A 19 2.88 10.58 -12.39
N ILE A 20 1.66 11.14 -12.39
CA ILE A 20 1.41 12.56 -12.59
C ILE A 20 2.02 13.36 -11.43
N VAL A 21 1.85 12.89 -10.20
CA VAL A 21 2.42 13.53 -9.01
C VAL A 21 3.95 13.46 -9.05
N ALA A 22 4.52 12.29 -9.33
CA ALA A 22 5.97 12.13 -9.43
C ALA A 22 6.58 13.07 -10.50
N ALA A 23 5.95 13.15 -11.68
CA ALA A 23 6.38 14.01 -12.77
C ALA A 23 6.33 15.50 -12.42
N ARG A 24 5.37 15.95 -11.61
CA ARG A 24 5.31 17.36 -11.12
C ARG A 24 6.53 17.75 -10.29
N HIS A 25 7.19 16.77 -9.68
CA HIS A 25 8.43 16.97 -8.93
C HIS A 25 9.68 16.59 -9.72
N GLY A 26 9.55 16.30 -11.02
CA GLY A 26 10.66 15.87 -11.88
C GLY A 26 11.21 14.48 -11.53
N LEU A 27 10.41 13.62 -10.88
CA LEU A 27 10.81 12.30 -10.43
C LEU A 27 10.04 11.20 -11.17
N THR A 28 10.66 10.04 -11.30
CA THR A 28 9.94 8.79 -11.59
C THR A 28 9.23 8.28 -10.34
N VAL A 29 8.24 7.39 -10.51
CA VAL A 29 7.55 6.77 -9.38
C VAL A 29 8.53 6.04 -8.43
N PRO A 30 9.47 5.19 -8.92
CA PRO A 30 10.44 4.54 -8.03
C PRO A 30 11.33 5.52 -7.26
N GLU A 31 11.77 6.62 -7.88
CA GLU A 31 12.57 7.65 -7.20
C GLU A 31 11.77 8.35 -6.11
N MET A 32 10.52 8.70 -6.39
CA MET A 32 9.62 9.28 -5.40
C MET A 32 9.41 8.34 -4.21
N ILE A 33 9.23 7.03 -4.45
CA ILE A 33 9.12 6.04 -3.38
C ILE A 33 10.41 5.99 -2.54
N ARG A 34 11.59 6.02 -3.17
CA ARG A 34 12.88 6.07 -2.43
C ARG A 34 12.99 7.32 -1.55
N VAL A 35 12.59 8.49 -2.08
CA VAL A 35 12.57 9.74 -1.30
C VAL A 35 11.65 9.62 -0.10
N ILE A 36 10.43 9.10 -0.30
CA ILE A 36 9.45 8.92 0.79
C ILE A 36 9.99 7.97 1.85
N LEU A 37 10.55 6.83 1.47
CA LEU A 37 11.15 5.87 2.40
C LEU A 37 12.33 6.47 3.19
N ASN A 38 13.16 7.29 2.54
CA ASN A 38 14.23 8.03 3.22
C ASN A 38 13.66 9.07 4.22
N LEU A 39 12.58 9.76 3.87
CA LEU A 39 11.94 10.72 4.78
C LEU A 39 11.34 10.02 6.01
N ILE A 40 10.73 8.85 5.81
CA ILE A 40 10.20 8.02 6.90
C ILE A 40 11.33 7.54 7.81
N THR A 41 12.38 6.94 7.26
CA THR A 41 13.53 6.42 8.04
C THR A 41 14.30 7.53 8.76
N SER A 42 14.32 8.75 8.20
CA SER A 42 14.91 9.93 8.85
C SER A 42 14.03 10.56 9.96
N GLY A 43 12.82 10.05 10.17
CA GLY A 43 11.88 10.59 11.16
C GLY A 43 11.22 11.92 10.77
N ARG A 44 11.34 12.35 9.51
CA ARG A 44 10.75 13.61 9.02
C ARG A 44 9.27 13.47 8.67
N ILE A 45 8.81 12.25 8.40
CA ILE A 45 7.42 11.92 8.08
C ILE A 45 7.04 10.66 8.85
N GLU A 46 5.88 10.67 9.49
CA GLU A 46 5.31 9.48 10.12
C GLU A 46 4.50 8.68 9.09
N LEU A 47 4.74 7.36 9.01
CA LEU A 47 3.96 6.46 8.18
C LEU A 47 2.93 5.74 9.04
N THR A 48 1.66 6.13 8.92
CA THR A 48 0.56 5.40 9.54
C THR A 48 0.04 4.33 8.57
N ILE A 49 0.30 3.05 8.86
CA ILE A 49 -0.25 1.94 8.09
C ILE A 49 -1.61 1.56 8.68
N THR A 50 -2.69 2.05 8.08
CA THR A 50 -4.04 1.54 8.38
C THR A 50 -4.24 0.22 7.65
N GLN A 51 -4.08 -0.90 8.35
CA GLN A 51 -4.51 -2.18 7.81
C GLN A 51 -6.04 -2.19 7.79
N GLU A 52 -6.66 -2.11 6.61
CA GLU A 52 -8.05 -2.47 6.47
C GLU A 52 -8.16 -3.96 6.79
N ALA A 53 -8.56 -4.27 8.03
CA ALA A 53 -8.99 -5.60 8.39
C ALA A 53 -10.11 -5.98 7.42
N LYS A 54 -9.84 -6.90 6.50
CA LYS A 54 -10.88 -7.58 5.76
C LYS A 54 -11.73 -8.31 6.81
N ASN A 55 -12.79 -7.66 7.27
CA ASN A 55 -13.87 -8.30 8.01
C ASN A 55 -14.56 -9.27 7.05
N GLU A 56 -13.94 -10.43 6.87
CA GLU A 56 -14.60 -11.62 6.37
C GLU A 56 -15.67 -11.95 7.41
N ARG A 57 -16.91 -11.48 7.16
CA ARG A 57 -18.06 -11.83 7.99
C ARG A 57 -18.09 -13.36 8.08
N PRO A 58 -18.11 -13.97 9.28
CA PRO A 58 -18.33 -15.40 9.36
C PRO A 58 -19.71 -15.68 8.76
N SER A 59 -19.75 -16.44 7.67
CA SER A 59 -20.99 -17.00 7.12
C SER A 59 -21.63 -17.85 8.20
N ARG A 60 -22.62 -17.29 8.91
CA ARG A 60 -23.53 -18.06 9.75
C ARG A 60 -24.40 -18.93 8.84
N THR A 61 -23.87 -20.06 8.37
CA THR A 61 -24.72 -21.17 7.93
C THR A 61 -25.13 -21.95 9.16
N ASN A 62 -26.09 -21.39 9.90
CA ASN A 62 -26.79 -22.11 10.95
C ASN A 62 -27.78 -23.08 10.27
N ARG A 63 -27.47 -24.37 10.26
CA ARG A 63 -28.46 -25.41 9.94
C ARG A 63 -28.23 -26.66 10.79
N ASN A 64 -28.15 -26.48 12.10
CA ASN A 64 -28.60 -27.51 13.02
C ASN A 64 -30.13 -27.62 12.87
N ARG A 65 -30.59 -28.63 12.14
CA ARG A 65 -31.97 -29.11 12.25
C ARG A 65 -31.95 -30.63 12.42
N PRO A 66 -32.08 -31.15 13.65
CA PRO A 66 -32.68 -32.46 13.87
C PRO A 66 -34.20 -32.32 13.73
N GLY A 67 -34.81 -33.20 12.97
CA GLY A 67 -36.25 -33.25 12.71
C GLY A 67 -36.52 -34.24 11.60
#